data_AF-A0A0F9T6Y0-F1
#
_entry.id   AF-A0A0F9T6Y0-F1
#
_cell.length_a   1.000
_cell.length_b   1.000
_cell.length_c   1.000
_cell.angle_alpha   90.00
_cell.angle_beta   90.00
_cell.angle_gamma   90.00
#
_symmetry.space_group_name_H-M   'P 1'
#
loop_
_entity.id
_entity.type
_entity.pdbx_description
1 polymer ?
#
loop_
_entity_poly.entity_id
_entity_poly.type
_entity_poly.pdbx_seq_one_letter_code
_entity_poly.pdbx_strand_id
1 'polypeptide(L)'
;MSKAIVESLVSDMALTQNEAGTTESFYQNTMKELSLKPLFTDVRLIEITAETSQYTIPDDVGLILEMFYDSEIVFREPLSSMSVHNRNWKDLKGPPEFYVVESETSKQFRLVPEPQISSKDFAFLLGEPLGRDFPEYSVGLIHTKVQNENPDWMDLPIALKVVSKEFQKESKYQDPDFAEVCNQLADMVLNGQRTL
;
A
#
# COMPACT_ATOMS: atom_id res chain seq x y z
N MET A 1 19.04 5.78 2.32
CA MET A 1 19.73 7.07 2.56
C MET A 1 18.76 8.24 2.84
N SER A 2 17.45 8.12 2.58
CA SER A 2 16.49 9.23 2.69
C SER A 2 16.09 9.64 4.12
N LYS A 3 15.96 8.68 5.05
CA LYS A 3 15.49 8.96 6.43
C LYS A 3 16.33 10.02 7.16
N ALA A 4 17.66 9.92 7.08
CA ALA A 4 18.56 10.88 7.74
C ALA A 4 18.44 12.30 7.17
N ILE A 5 18.13 12.43 5.86
CA ILE A 5 17.87 13.71 5.22
C ILE A 5 16.56 14.29 5.75
N VAL A 6 15.51 13.48 5.83
CA VAL A 6 14.22 13.91 6.40
C VAL A 6 14.38 14.34 7.86
N GLU A 7 15.11 13.60 8.68
CA GLU A 7 15.38 13.97 10.07
C GLU A 7 16.18 15.28 10.17
N SER A 8 17.16 15.49 9.30
CA SER A 8 17.90 16.76 9.21
C SER A 8 16.98 17.92 8.85
N LEU A 9 16.13 17.76 7.82
CA LEU A 9 15.18 18.78 7.38
C LEU A 9 14.17 19.12 8.48
N VAL A 10 13.67 18.11 9.20
CA VAL A 10 12.79 18.31 10.36
C VAL A 10 13.52 19.11 11.44
N SER A 11 14.78 18.79 11.73
CA SER A 11 15.55 19.52 12.75
C SER A 11 15.80 20.98 12.35
N ASP A 12 16.13 21.22 11.08
CA ASP A 12 16.35 22.57 10.54
C ASP A 12 15.05 23.41 10.58
N MET A 13 13.92 22.83 10.16
CA MET A 13 12.61 23.49 10.18
C MET A 13 12.06 23.69 11.60
N ALA A 14 12.32 22.76 12.50
CA ALA A 14 11.93 22.85 13.91
C ALA A 14 12.91 23.72 14.73
N LEU A 15 13.96 24.30 14.11
CA LEU A 15 15.00 25.07 14.78
C LEU A 15 15.58 24.33 16.00
N THR A 16 15.80 23.02 15.88
CA THR A 16 16.27 22.11 16.94
C THR A 16 15.34 21.96 18.16
N GLN A 17 14.08 22.39 18.07
CA GLN A 17 13.07 22.24 19.13
C GLN A 17 12.33 20.89 19.09
N ASN A 18 12.83 19.93 18.30
CA ASN A 18 12.25 18.61 18.13
C ASN A 18 12.75 17.59 19.18
N GLU A 19 11.87 16.73 19.68
CA GLU A 19 12.24 15.60 20.55
C GLU A 19 12.63 14.40 19.68
N ALA A 20 13.91 13.99 19.72
CA ALA A 20 14.46 12.97 18.81
C ALA A 20 13.67 11.63 18.77
N GLY A 21 13.01 11.23 19.87
CA GLY A 21 12.22 10.01 19.93
C GLY A 21 10.81 10.10 19.30
N THR A 22 10.22 11.30 19.22
CA THR A 22 8.87 11.48 18.64
C THR A 22 8.94 11.62 17.13
N THR A 23 10.01 12.25 16.63
CA THR A 23 10.23 12.49 15.20
C THR A 23 10.32 11.19 14.42
N GLU A 24 11.01 10.18 14.96
CA GLU A 24 11.10 8.86 14.32
C GLU A 24 9.71 8.19 14.24
N SER A 25 8.93 8.23 15.30
CA SER A 25 7.57 7.67 15.31
C SER A 25 6.66 8.38 14.30
N PHE A 26 6.72 9.71 14.23
CA PHE A 26 5.96 10.48 13.26
C PHE A 26 6.40 10.22 11.81
N TYR A 27 7.70 10.03 11.57
CA TYR A 27 8.21 9.62 10.27
C TYR A 27 7.62 8.27 9.86
N GLN A 28 7.71 7.25 10.72
CA GLN A 28 7.19 5.91 10.42
C GLN A 28 5.68 5.93 10.17
N ASN A 29 4.91 6.65 11.00
CA ASN A 29 3.48 6.79 10.82
C ASN A 29 3.13 7.51 9.51
N THR A 30 3.89 8.55 9.14
CA THR A 30 3.70 9.27 7.88
C THR A 30 4.01 8.38 6.68
N MET A 31 5.11 7.62 6.72
CA MET A 31 5.43 6.64 5.66
C MET A 31 4.35 5.58 5.52
N LYS A 32 3.80 5.08 6.64
CA LYS A 32 2.68 4.15 6.63
C LYS A 32 1.42 4.77 6.01
N GLU A 33 1.07 6.00 6.37
CA GLU A 33 -0.07 6.72 5.76
C GLU A 33 0.12 6.92 4.25
N LEU A 34 1.33 7.27 3.81
CA LEU A 34 1.65 7.45 2.39
C LEU A 34 1.62 6.12 1.62
N SER A 35 1.98 5.02 2.27
CA SER A 35 1.87 3.67 1.67
C SER A 35 0.43 3.27 1.37
N LEU A 36 -0.58 3.93 1.96
CA LEU A 36 -1.99 3.69 1.66
C LEU A 36 -2.52 4.57 0.51
N LYS A 37 -1.66 5.40 -0.08
CA LYS A 37 -1.98 6.25 -1.24
C LYS A 37 -1.32 5.69 -2.50
N PRO A 38 -1.90 5.90 -3.69
CA PRO A 38 -1.35 5.43 -4.97
C PRO A 38 -0.16 6.28 -5.44
N LEU A 39 0.83 6.48 -4.57
CA LEU A 39 2.07 7.21 -4.83
C LEU A 39 3.19 6.25 -5.25
N PHE A 40 3.22 5.07 -4.63
CA PHE A 40 4.25 4.06 -4.82
C PHE A 40 3.64 2.78 -5.36
N THR A 41 3.15 2.84 -6.60
CA THR A 41 2.54 1.68 -7.23
C THR A 41 3.63 0.71 -7.71
N ASP A 42 3.46 -0.56 -7.36
CA ASP A 42 4.27 -1.66 -7.83
C ASP A 42 3.33 -2.77 -8.30
N VAL A 43 3.87 -3.76 -9.00
CA VAL A 43 3.09 -4.91 -9.45
C VAL A 43 3.79 -6.20 -9.06
N ARG A 44 2.98 -7.15 -8.59
CA ARG A 44 3.45 -8.45 -8.12
C ARG A 44 2.62 -9.56 -8.74
N LEU A 45 3.28 -10.69 -9.00
CA LEU A 45 2.61 -11.95 -9.31
C LEU A 45 2.50 -12.81 -8.04
N ILE A 46 1.33 -13.40 -7.83
CA ILE A 46 1.05 -14.33 -6.75
C ILE A 46 0.80 -15.70 -7.38
N GLU A 47 1.62 -16.66 -6.99
CA GLU A 47 1.43 -18.07 -7.35
C GLU A 47 0.19 -18.63 -6.67
N ILE A 48 -0.68 -19.22 -7.46
CA ILE A 48 -1.88 -19.91 -7.03
C ILE A 48 -1.60 -21.41 -6.97
N THR A 49 -2.12 -22.03 -5.91
CA THR A 49 -2.13 -23.48 -5.77
C THR A 49 -3.57 -23.98 -5.94
N ALA A 50 -3.75 -25.03 -6.74
CA ALA A 50 -5.04 -25.70 -6.88
C ALA A 50 -5.60 -26.11 -5.51
N GLU A 51 -6.92 -25.98 -5.36
CA GLU A 51 -7.65 -26.31 -4.12
C GLU A 51 -7.20 -25.47 -2.91
N THR A 52 -6.51 -24.35 -3.15
CA THR A 52 -6.13 -23.39 -2.12
C THR A 52 -6.84 -22.07 -2.39
N SER A 53 -7.68 -21.68 -1.44
CA SER A 53 -8.48 -20.47 -1.54
C SER A 53 -7.93 -19.31 -0.70
N GLN A 54 -7.05 -19.56 0.27
CA GLN A 54 -6.48 -18.52 1.16
C GLN A 54 -5.03 -18.21 0.83
N TYR A 55 -4.72 -16.92 0.81
CA TYR A 55 -3.39 -16.39 0.48
C TYR A 55 -3.01 -15.27 1.45
N THR A 56 -1.71 -15.13 1.67
CA THR A 56 -1.16 -14.07 2.51
C THR A 56 -0.65 -12.93 1.65
N ILE A 57 -1.12 -11.72 1.93
CA ILE A 57 -0.61 -10.48 1.37
C ILE A 57 0.78 -10.25 1.97
N PRO A 58 1.82 -10.09 1.14
CA PRO A 58 3.16 -9.81 1.63
C PRO A 58 3.26 -8.53 2.48
N ASP A 59 4.25 -8.47 3.36
CA ASP A 59 4.39 -7.37 4.33
C ASP A 59 4.70 -6.02 3.67
N ASP A 60 5.33 -6.03 2.51
CA ASP A 60 5.68 -4.85 1.73
C ASP A 60 4.54 -4.31 0.86
N VAL A 61 3.38 -4.99 0.83
CA VAL A 61 2.16 -4.50 0.20
C VAL A 61 1.39 -3.61 1.20
N GLY A 62 1.12 -2.37 0.81
CA GLY A 62 0.33 -1.41 1.59
C GLY A 62 -1.16 -1.56 1.36
N LEU A 63 -1.61 -1.24 0.15
CA LEU A 63 -3.00 -1.29 -0.30
C LEU A 63 -3.06 -2.02 -1.65
N ILE A 64 -3.98 -2.96 -1.78
CA ILE A 64 -4.32 -3.57 -3.08
C ILE A 64 -5.14 -2.55 -3.88
N LEU A 65 -4.63 -2.17 -5.05
CA LEU A 65 -5.31 -1.25 -5.96
C LEU A 65 -6.19 -2.03 -6.94
N GLU A 66 -5.63 -3.08 -7.54
CA GLU A 66 -6.32 -3.91 -8.53
C GLU A 66 -5.76 -5.33 -8.51
N MET A 67 -6.61 -6.32 -8.81
CA MET A 67 -6.20 -7.73 -8.89
C MET A 67 -6.70 -8.32 -10.21
N PHE A 68 -5.88 -9.14 -10.84
CA PHE A 68 -6.16 -9.81 -12.10
C PHE A 68 -5.94 -11.31 -11.97
N TYR A 69 -6.77 -12.09 -12.65
CA TYR A 69 -6.61 -13.53 -12.84
C TYR A 69 -6.89 -13.84 -14.31
N ASP A 70 -5.92 -14.44 -15.02
CA ASP A 70 -6.05 -14.78 -16.45
C ASP A 70 -6.55 -13.62 -17.34
N SER A 71 -6.02 -12.41 -17.11
CA SER A 71 -6.40 -11.16 -17.80
C SER A 71 -7.79 -10.59 -17.46
N GLU A 72 -8.54 -11.24 -16.58
CA GLU A 72 -9.80 -10.74 -16.05
C GLU A 72 -9.59 -10.05 -14.70
N ILE A 73 -10.39 -9.02 -14.42
CA ILE A 73 -10.34 -8.31 -13.14
C ILE A 73 -11.01 -9.17 -12.06
N VAL A 74 -10.33 -9.31 -10.92
CA VAL A 74 -10.85 -9.97 -9.72
C VAL A 74 -11.32 -8.90 -8.75
N PHE A 75 -12.63 -8.80 -8.56
CA PHE A 75 -13.22 -7.70 -7.78
C PHE A 75 -13.11 -7.93 -6.28
N ARG A 76 -12.87 -6.84 -5.53
CA ARG A 76 -12.92 -6.91 -4.06
C ARG A 76 -14.37 -7.00 -3.60
N GLU A 77 -14.73 -8.08 -2.90
CA GLU A 77 -16.06 -8.20 -2.30
C GLU A 77 -15.97 -8.15 -0.76
N PRO A 78 -16.80 -7.33 -0.08
CA PRO A 78 -16.88 -7.34 1.37
C PRO A 78 -17.39 -8.68 1.90
N LEU A 79 -16.80 -9.16 3.00
CA LEU A 79 -17.21 -10.41 3.66
C LEU A 79 -18.70 -10.45 4.02
N SER A 80 -19.26 -9.30 4.41
CA SER A 80 -20.67 -9.13 4.72
C SER A 80 -21.57 -9.37 3.50
N SER A 81 -21.16 -8.92 2.32
CA SER A 81 -21.93 -9.06 1.09
C SER A 81 -21.95 -10.52 0.60
N MET A 82 -20.79 -11.19 0.59
CA MET A 82 -20.68 -12.61 0.22
C MET A 82 -21.58 -13.50 1.07
N SER A 83 -21.58 -13.26 2.39
CA SER A 83 -22.36 -14.06 3.35
C SER A 83 -23.87 -13.87 3.22
N VAL A 84 -24.31 -12.72 2.69
CA VAL A 84 -25.74 -12.41 2.48
C VAL A 84 -26.26 -13.04 1.19
N HIS A 85 -25.51 -12.93 0.10
CA HIS A 85 -25.97 -13.35 -1.22
C HIS A 85 -25.86 -14.86 -1.45
N ASN A 86 -24.82 -15.52 -0.90
CA ASN A 86 -24.62 -16.95 -1.09
C ASN A 86 -24.01 -17.58 0.16
N ARG A 87 -24.77 -18.33 0.95
CA ARG A 87 -24.25 -18.95 2.19
C ARG A 87 -23.11 -19.95 1.99
N ASN A 88 -23.01 -20.54 0.80
CA ASN A 88 -22.00 -21.56 0.47
C ASN A 88 -20.90 -20.99 -0.43
N TRP A 89 -20.70 -19.67 -0.42
CA TRP A 89 -19.70 -18.98 -1.25
C TRP A 89 -18.28 -19.53 -1.06
N LYS A 90 -17.98 -20.09 0.12
CA LYS A 90 -16.67 -20.71 0.43
C LYS A 90 -16.44 -22.05 -0.28
N ASP A 91 -17.49 -22.74 -0.69
CA ASP A 91 -17.42 -24.05 -1.33
C ASP A 91 -17.46 -23.94 -2.87
N LEU A 92 -17.55 -22.72 -3.40
CA LEU A 92 -17.51 -22.48 -4.84
C LEU A 92 -16.14 -22.86 -5.39
N LYS A 93 -16.14 -23.56 -6.52
CA LYS A 93 -14.94 -24.01 -7.23
C LYS A 93 -14.97 -23.49 -8.66
N GLY A 94 -13.85 -22.96 -9.13
CA GLY A 94 -13.76 -22.37 -10.46
C GLY A 94 -12.65 -21.33 -10.59
N PRO A 95 -12.57 -20.62 -11.72
CA PRO A 95 -11.70 -19.46 -11.85
C PRO A 95 -12.13 -18.38 -10.85
N PRO A 96 -11.21 -17.76 -10.11
CA PRO A 96 -11.53 -16.67 -9.19
C PRO A 96 -12.14 -15.46 -9.92
N GLU A 97 -13.25 -14.95 -9.38
CA GLU A 97 -13.93 -13.74 -9.85
C GLU A 97 -13.85 -12.61 -8.82
N PHE A 98 -13.71 -12.99 -7.55
CA PHE A 98 -13.67 -12.09 -6.41
C PHE A 98 -12.52 -12.43 -5.48
N TYR A 99 -12.07 -11.43 -4.74
CA TYR A 99 -11.25 -11.63 -3.56
C TYR A 99 -11.90 -10.98 -2.34
N VAL A 100 -11.79 -11.67 -1.20
CA VAL A 100 -12.33 -11.22 0.08
C VAL A 100 -11.17 -11.07 1.04
N VAL A 101 -11.00 -9.89 1.62
CA VAL A 101 -10.04 -9.70 2.70
C VAL A 101 -10.66 -10.23 3.99
N GLU A 102 -10.16 -11.37 4.47
CA GLU A 102 -10.68 -12.02 5.68
C GLU A 102 -10.18 -11.31 6.94
N SER A 103 -8.98 -10.75 6.89
CA SER A 103 -8.40 -10.00 7.99
C SER A 103 -7.31 -9.06 7.47
N GLU A 104 -7.56 -7.77 7.66
CA GLU A 104 -6.60 -6.70 7.35
C GLU A 104 -5.35 -6.81 8.24
N THR A 105 -5.53 -7.23 9.52
CA THR A 105 -4.44 -7.36 10.49
C THR A 105 -3.50 -8.52 10.17
N SER A 106 -4.06 -9.68 9.80
CA SER A 106 -3.27 -10.86 9.44
C SER A 106 -2.91 -10.91 7.95
N LYS A 107 -3.23 -9.85 7.20
CA LYS A 107 -2.92 -9.73 5.77
C LYS A 107 -3.39 -10.96 5.00
N GLN A 108 -4.60 -11.43 5.26
CA GLN A 108 -5.15 -12.61 4.61
C GLN A 108 -6.29 -12.26 3.68
N PHE A 109 -6.20 -12.76 2.46
CA PHE A 109 -7.26 -12.69 1.48
C PHE A 109 -7.64 -14.09 0.99
N ARG A 110 -8.87 -14.19 0.53
CA ARG A 110 -9.45 -15.40 -0.04
C ARG A 110 -9.88 -15.15 -1.47
N LEU A 111 -9.50 -16.03 -2.38
CA LEU A 111 -10.01 -16.07 -3.75
C LEU A 111 -11.32 -16.85 -3.81
N VAL A 112 -12.28 -16.33 -4.56
CA VAL A 112 -13.63 -16.90 -4.70
C VAL A 112 -14.07 -16.78 -6.16
N PRO A 113 -14.51 -17.84 -6.83
CA PRO A 113 -14.41 -19.26 -6.44
C PRO A 113 -12.99 -19.76 -6.14
N GLU A 114 -12.88 -20.92 -5.48
CA GLU A 114 -11.60 -21.58 -5.20
C GLU A 114 -10.96 -22.09 -6.50
N PRO A 115 -9.70 -21.70 -6.78
CA PRO A 115 -9.01 -22.07 -8.00
C PRO A 115 -8.81 -23.59 -8.07
N GLN A 116 -9.09 -24.16 -9.24
CA GLN A 116 -8.96 -25.61 -9.50
C GLN A 116 -7.65 -25.96 -10.23
N ILE A 117 -6.88 -24.96 -10.64
CA ILE A 117 -5.66 -25.11 -11.41
C ILE A 117 -4.57 -24.26 -10.74
N SER A 118 -3.38 -24.84 -10.58
CA SER A 118 -2.21 -24.12 -10.07
C SER A 118 -1.59 -23.25 -11.17
N SER A 119 -0.89 -22.18 -10.76
CA SER A 119 -0.08 -21.37 -11.67
C SER A 119 0.93 -22.22 -12.44
N LYS A 120 1.16 -21.86 -13.71
CA LYS A 120 2.31 -22.38 -14.46
C LYS A 120 3.60 -21.69 -14.01
N ASP A 121 4.72 -22.39 -14.18
CA ASP A 121 6.05 -21.84 -13.89
C ASP A 121 6.27 -20.50 -14.60
N PHE A 122 6.79 -19.52 -13.86
CA PHE A 122 7.04 -18.18 -14.36
C PHE A 122 8.31 -18.12 -15.20
N ALA A 123 8.15 -17.81 -16.49
CA ALA A 123 9.27 -17.50 -17.37
C ALA A 123 9.00 -16.20 -18.14
N PHE A 124 9.68 -15.12 -17.74
CA PHE A 124 9.59 -13.82 -18.42
C PHE A 124 10.52 -13.78 -19.63
N LEU A 125 10.16 -14.51 -20.70
CA LEU A 125 10.98 -14.65 -21.89
C LEU A 125 11.10 -13.35 -22.69
N LEU A 126 10.05 -12.52 -22.69
CA LEU A 126 9.97 -11.24 -23.40
C LEU A 126 10.23 -10.03 -22.48
N GLY A 127 10.33 -10.25 -21.16
CA GLY A 127 10.46 -9.19 -20.16
C GLY A 127 9.17 -8.40 -19.93
N GLU A 128 8.01 -8.95 -20.31
CA GLU A 128 6.69 -8.33 -20.21
C GLU A 128 5.82 -9.06 -19.17
N PRO A 129 6.14 -9.00 -17.86
CA PRO A 129 5.48 -9.81 -16.82
C PRO A 129 3.97 -9.55 -16.67
N LEU A 130 3.49 -8.40 -17.15
CA LEU A 130 2.08 -7.99 -17.15
C LEU A 130 1.50 -7.89 -18.57
N GLY A 131 2.26 -8.34 -19.55
CA GLY A 131 1.89 -8.35 -20.95
C GLY A 131 1.89 -9.78 -21.47
N ARG A 132 2.70 -10.06 -22.50
CA ARG A 132 2.71 -11.37 -23.14
C ARG A 132 3.30 -12.49 -22.30
N ASP A 133 4.11 -12.15 -21.30
CA ASP A 133 4.66 -13.14 -20.37
C ASP A 133 3.80 -13.30 -19.12
N PHE A 134 2.58 -12.73 -19.07
CA PHE A 134 1.70 -12.95 -17.93
C PHE A 134 1.38 -14.45 -17.81
N PRO A 135 1.71 -15.08 -16.68
CA PRO A 135 1.59 -16.52 -16.54
C PRO A 135 0.12 -16.93 -16.40
N GLU A 136 -0.26 -17.99 -17.09
CA GLU A 136 -1.60 -18.58 -16.95
C GLU A 136 -1.84 -19.06 -15.52
N TYR A 137 -3.11 -18.99 -15.10
CA TYR A 137 -3.62 -19.42 -13.80
C TYR A 137 -2.93 -18.74 -12.63
N SER A 138 -2.58 -17.46 -12.79
CA SER A 138 -1.81 -16.69 -11.82
C SER A 138 -2.50 -15.38 -11.49
N VAL A 139 -2.22 -14.85 -10.29
CA VAL A 139 -2.76 -13.55 -9.88
C VAL A 139 -1.76 -12.44 -10.12
N GLY A 140 -2.17 -11.43 -10.87
CA GLY A 140 -1.49 -10.14 -10.98
C GLY A 140 -2.05 -9.17 -9.96
N LEU A 141 -1.19 -8.59 -9.13
CA LEU A 141 -1.56 -7.66 -8.08
C LEU A 141 -0.92 -6.30 -8.35
N ILE A 142 -1.75 -5.31 -8.68
CA ILE A 142 -1.33 -3.91 -8.65
C ILE A 142 -1.56 -3.40 -7.24
N HIS A 143 -0.50 -2.90 -6.60
CA HIS A 143 -0.58 -2.49 -5.21
C HIS A 143 0.31 -1.28 -4.93
N THR A 144 0.03 -0.62 -3.81
CA THR A 144 0.97 0.33 -3.24
C THR A 144 2.03 -0.41 -2.42
N LYS A 145 3.25 0.09 -2.43
CA LYS A 145 4.38 -0.50 -1.71
C LYS A 145 4.66 0.24 -0.42
N VAL A 146 4.85 -0.50 0.67
CA VAL A 146 5.45 0.02 1.90
C VAL A 146 6.94 0.17 1.64
N GLN A 147 7.39 1.41 1.44
CA GLN A 147 8.80 1.70 1.20
C GLN A 147 9.52 2.04 2.51
N ASN A 148 10.71 1.47 2.71
CA ASN A 148 11.62 1.85 3.79
C ASN A 148 12.46 3.09 3.42
N GLU A 149 12.66 3.30 2.13
CA GLU A 149 13.39 4.44 1.57
C GLU A 149 12.46 5.14 0.58
N ASN A 150 12.38 6.45 0.65
CA ASN A 150 11.57 7.25 -0.26
C ASN A 150 12.48 7.89 -1.32
N PRO A 151 11.94 8.22 -2.51
CA PRO A 151 12.64 9.03 -3.49
C PRO A 151 12.99 10.42 -2.93
N ASP A 152 14.11 11.00 -3.38
CA ASP A 152 14.62 12.30 -2.91
C ASP A 152 13.58 13.43 -3.03
N TRP A 153 12.75 13.42 -4.08
CA TRP A 153 11.71 14.43 -4.29
C TRP A 153 10.59 14.37 -3.22
N MET A 154 10.51 13.28 -2.44
CA MET A 154 9.56 13.13 -1.34
C MET A 154 10.12 13.56 0.02
N ASP A 155 11.42 13.83 0.14
CA ASP A 155 12.04 14.18 1.42
C ASP A 155 11.38 15.42 2.04
N LEU A 156 11.19 16.49 1.27
CA LEU A 156 10.59 17.73 1.75
C LEU A 156 9.10 17.58 2.12
N PRO A 157 8.22 17.00 1.27
CA PRO A 157 6.82 16.74 1.66
C PRO A 157 6.68 15.88 2.90
N ILE A 158 7.51 14.85 3.06
CA ILE A 158 7.50 14.00 4.26
C ILE A 158 7.96 14.80 5.47
N ALA A 159 9.07 15.56 5.35
CA ALA A 159 9.57 16.38 6.44
C ALA A 159 8.54 17.40 6.92
N LEU A 160 7.82 18.06 6.00
CA LEU A 160 6.72 18.99 6.32
C LEU A 160 5.56 18.30 7.06
N LYS A 161 5.18 17.07 6.67
CA LYS A 161 4.18 16.28 7.40
C LYS A 161 4.64 15.92 8.81
N VAL A 162 5.90 15.56 8.97
CA VAL A 162 6.48 15.22 10.28
C VAL A 162 6.55 16.44 11.18
N VAL A 163 7.04 17.59 10.66
CA VAL A 163 7.04 18.88 11.37
C VAL A 163 5.63 19.27 11.79
N SER A 164 4.65 19.16 10.90
CA SER A 164 3.25 19.44 11.24
C SER A 164 2.76 18.62 12.45
N LYS A 165 3.07 17.33 12.49
CA LYS A 165 2.71 16.45 13.62
C LYS A 165 3.45 16.83 14.92
N GLU A 166 4.72 17.23 14.83
CA GLU A 166 5.50 17.72 15.99
C GLU A 166 4.89 18.98 16.60
N PHE A 167 4.53 19.97 15.77
CA PHE A 167 3.97 21.25 16.23
C PHE A 167 2.46 21.18 16.56
N GLN A 168 1.75 20.12 16.17
CA GLN A 168 0.38 19.83 16.61
C GLN A 168 0.30 19.18 18.00
N LYS A 169 1.32 18.41 18.38
CA LYS A 169 1.39 17.73 19.67
C LYS A 169 1.36 18.75 20.80
N GLU A 170 0.66 18.41 21.89
CA GLU A 170 0.72 19.18 23.13
C GLU A 170 2.16 19.21 23.66
N SER A 171 2.82 20.35 23.51
CA SER A 171 4.20 20.58 23.92
C SER A 171 4.44 22.07 24.17
N LYS A 172 5.61 22.42 24.71
CA LYS A 172 6.03 23.82 24.88
C LYS A 172 6.19 24.56 23.54
N TYR A 173 6.34 23.83 22.45
CA TYR A 173 6.60 24.33 21.11
C TYR A 173 5.40 24.15 20.19
N GLN A 174 4.21 23.94 20.74
CA GLN A 174 2.98 23.80 19.96
C GLN A 174 2.70 25.09 19.18
N ASP A 175 2.54 24.97 17.87
CA ASP A 175 2.16 26.05 16.96
C ASP A 175 1.19 25.49 15.92
N PRO A 176 -0.13 25.55 16.20
CA PRO A 176 -1.15 25.00 15.30
C PRO A 176 -1.16 25.67 13.92
N ASP A 177 -0.89 26.97 13.86
CA ASP A 177 -0.93 27.75 12.61
C ASP A 177 0.24 27.34 11.71
N PHE A 178 1.45 27.26 12.27
CA PHE A 178 2.62 26.77 11.53
C PHE A 178 2.44 25.31 11.09
N ALA A 179 1.91 24.46 11.98
CA ALA A 179 1.65 23.07 11.65
C ALA A 179 0.63 22.91 10.53
N GLU A 180 -0.41 23.74 10.49
CA GLU A 180 -1.40 23.75 9.42
C GLU A 180 -0.77 24.14 8.08
N VAL A 181 0.03 25.21 8.06
CA VAL A 181 0.75 25.65 6.84
C VAL A 181 1.67 24.55 6.31
N CYS A 182 2.45 23.90 7.19
CA CYS A 182 3.31 22.79 6.79
C CYS A 182 2.51 21.63 6.20
N ASN A 183 1.37 21.30 6.80
CA ASN A 183 0.51 20.22 6.32
C ASN A 183 -0.09 20.54 4.94
N GLN A 184 -0.59 21.76 4.75
CA GLN A 184 -1.18 22.22 3.50
C GLN A 184 -0.14 22.25 2.37
N LEU A 185 1.07 22.73 2.63
CA LEU A 185 2.16 22.72 1.67
C LEU A 185 2.56 21.30 1.26
N ALA A 186 2.65 20.38 2.23
CA ALA A 186 2.91 18.98 1.93
C ALA A 186 1.81 18.36 1.07
N ASP A 187 0.54 18.60 1.42
CA ASP A 187 -0.60 18.10 0.65
C ASP A 187 -0.67 18.69 -0.75
N MET A 188 -0.27 19.95 -0.94
CA MET A 188 -0.20 20.57 -2.27
C MET A 188 0.80 19.84 -3.16
N VAL A 189 1.99 19.49 -2.64
CA VAL A 189 2.99 18.75 -3.42
C VAL A 189 2.52 17.32 -3.69
N LEU A 190 1.95 16.65 -2.70
CA LEU A 190 1.48 15.26 -2.81
C LEU A 190 0.24 15.10 -3.71
N ASN A 191 -0.66 16.09 -3.73
CA ASN A 191 -1.88 16.05 -4.54
C ASN A 191 -1.74 16.75 -5.89
N GLY A 192 -0.83 17.72 -6.03
CA GLY A 192 -0.54 18.42 -7.28
C GLY A 192 -0.02 17.54 -8.41
N GLN A 193 0.40 16.31 -8.09
CA GLN A 193 0.79 15.29 -9.06
C GLN A 193 -0.40 14.58 -9.76
N ARG A 194 -1.66 14.89 -9.40
CA ARG A 194 -2.86 14.32 -10.07
C ARG A 194 -3.24 15.01 -11.39
N THR A 195 -2.51 16.04 -11.82
CA THR A 195 -2.90 16.93 -12.94
C THR A 195 -1.98 16.89 -14.17
N LEU A 196 -1.21 15.83 -14.37
CA LEU A 196 -0.42 15.63 -15.59
C LEU A 196 -0.70 14.27 -16.23
#